data_AF-A0A533UYT6-F1
#
_entry.id   AF-A0A533UYT6-F1
#
_cell.length_a   1.000
_cell.length_b   1.000
_cell.length_c   1.000
_cell.angle_alpha   90.00
_cell.angle_beta   90.00
_cell.angle_gamma   90.00
#
_symmetry.space_group_name_H-M   'P 1'
#
loop_
_entity.id
_entity.type
_entity.pdbx_description
1 polymer ?
#
loop_
_entity_poly.entity_id
_entity_poly.type
_entity_poly.pdbx_seq_one_letter_code
_entity_poly.pdbx_strand_id
1 'polypeptide(L)' 'MARVFDSSVNGQTLIFQYNFTTNSFTDKQTGSQWDFEGKSIEGPLKGKQLVRLPFDEGYWFEWAAFHPGTKVYS' A
#
# COMPACT_ATOMS: atom_id res chain seq x y z
N MET A 1 -6.60 -9.55 4.72
CA MET A 1 -7.08 -8.35 3.99
C MET A 1 -5.91 -7.43 3.76
N ALA A 2 -5.41 -7.41 2.53
CA ALA A 2 -4.45 -6.40 2.10
C ALA A 2 -5.18 -5.16 1.56
N ARG A 3 -4.41 -4.10 1.37
CA ARG A 3 -4.81 -2.88 0.68
C ARG A 3 -3.59 -2.40 -0.10
N VAL A 4 -3.83 -1.82 -1.27
CA VAL A 4 -2.78 -1.23 -2.10
C VAL A 4 -3.07 0.25 -2.24
N PHE A 5 -2.03 1.07 -2.11
CA PHE A 5 -2.12 2.52 -2.18
C PHE A 5 -1.02 3.06 -3.10
N ASP A 6 -1.32 4.17 -3.78
CA ASP A 6 -0.30 5.03 -4.38
C ASP A 6 0.47 5.71 -3.24
N SER A 7 1.79 5.53 -3.23
CA SER A 7 2.68 6.11 -2.21
C SER A 7 3.05 7.57 -2.48
N SER A 8 2.51 8.19 -3.54
CA SER A 8 2.77 9.58 -3.87
C SER A 8 1.83 10.55 -3.14
N VAL A 9 2.41 11.62 -2.58
CA VAL A 9 1.67 12.73 -1.96
C VAL A 9 2.31 14.03 -2.45
N ASN A 10 1.51 14.92 -3.04
CA ASN A 10 1.97 16.19 -3.61
C ASN A 10 3.17 16.05 -4.57
N GLY A 11 3.21 14.98 -5.37
CA GLY A 11 4.30 14.70 -6.32
C GLY A 11 5.57 14.12 -5.69
N GLN A 12 5.59 13.85 -4.39
CA GLN A 12 6.68 13.17 -3.71
C GLN A 12 6.31 11.71 -3.42
N THR A 13 7.15 10.77 -3.83
CA THR A 13 7.01 9.36 -3.46
C THR A 13 7.50 9.14 -2.02
N LEU A 14 6.64 8.56 -1.19
CA LEU A 14 6.92 8.22 0.20
C LEU A 14 7.41 6.77 0.33
N ILE A 15 8.30 6.55 1.30
CA ILE A 15 8.78 5.21 1.70
C ILE A 15 8.31 4.97 3.11
N PHE A 16 7.51 3.93 3.30
CA PHE A 16 6.92 3.60 4.59
C PHE A 16 7.76 2.56 5.34
N GLN A 17 7.87 2.74 6.66
CA GLN A 17 8.31 1.74 7.60
C GLN A 17 7.14 1.34 8.49
N TYR A 18 7.00 0.05 8.73
CA TYR A 18 5.96 -0.46 9.61
C TYR A 18 6.50 -0.65 11.03
N ASN A 19 5.75 -0.15 12.01
CA ASN A 19 6.01 -0.37 13.42
C ASN A 19 5.04 -1.44 13.95
N PHE A 20 5.58 -2.63 14.26
CA PHE A 20 4.79 -3.75 14.77
C PHE A 20 4.24 -3.54 16.18
N THR A 21 4.86 -2.67 16.99
CA THR A 21 4.44 -2.39 18.37
C THR A 21 3.21 -1.48 18.41
N THR A 22 3.21 -0.44 17.58
CA THR A 22 2.10 0.54 17.50
C THR A 22 1.10 0.23 16.39
N ASN A 23 1.38 -0.79 15.56
CA ASN A 23 0.56 -1.18 14.42
C ASN A 23 0.30 0.00 13.46
N SER A 24 1.32 0.85 13.26
CA SER A 24 1.27 2.07 12.46
C SER A 24 2.38 2.12 11.41
N PHE A 25 2.18 2.95 10.39
CA PHE A 25 3.18 3.21 9.37
C PHE A 25 3.78 4.60 9.56
N THR A 26 5.07 4.75 9.33
CA THR A 26 5.76 6.05 9.33
C THR A 26 6.46 6.24 7.99
N ASP A 27 6.25 7.38 7.33
CA ASP A 27 7.03 7.71 6.13
C ASP A 27 8.40 8.29 6.50
N LYS A 28 9.45 7.88 5.78
CA LYS A 28 10.82 8.33 6.05
C LYS A 28 11.08 9.80 5.70
N GLN A 29 10.30 10.34 4.77
CA GLN A 29 10.53 11.64 4.14
C GLN A 29 10.11 12.79 5.06
N THR A 30 8.99 12.62 5.77
CA THR A 30 8.38 13.66 6.61
C THR A 30 8.24 13.21 8.07
N GLY A 31 8.35 11.91 8.34
CA GLY A 31 8.11 11.35 9.67
C GLY A 31 6.63 11.34 10.06
N SER A 32 5.72 11.51 9.11
CA SER A 32 4.28 11.46 9.41
C SER A 32 3.85 10.02 9.71
N GLN A 33 2.91 9.86 10.64
CA GLN A 33 2.33 8.57 10.95
C GLN A 33 1.03 8.37 10.17
N TRP A 34 0.79 7.13 9.75
CA TRP A 34 -0.32 6.73 8.92
C TRP A 34 -1.02 5.51 9.49
N ASP A 35 -2.35 5.50 9.40
CA ASP A 35 -3.18 4.36 9.76
C ASP A 35 -3.30 3.35 8.61
N PHE A 36 -3.97 2.23 8.89
CA PHE A 36 -4.16 1.14 7.93
C PHE A 36 -5.10 1.51 6.76
N GLU A 37 -5.89 2.58 6.89
CA GLU A 37 -6.73 3.10 5.80
C GLU A 37 -5.95 4.08 4.89
N GLY A 38 -4.66 4.29 5.14
CA GLY A 38 -3.82 5.20 4.36
C GLY A 38 -4.06 6.66 4.69
N LYS A 39 -4.62 6.97 5.86
CA LYS A 39 -4.79 8.34 6.35
C LYS A 39 -3.64 8.71 7.26
N SER A 40 -3.04 9.88 7.04
CA SER A 40 -2.04 10.42 7.97
C SER A 40 -2.74 10.95 9.22
N ILE A 41 -2.37 10.40 10.37
CA ILE A 41 -2.98 10.68 11.67
C ILE A 41 -2.15 11.67 12.50
N GLU A 42 -0.84 11.73 12.25
CA GLU A 42 0.10 12.60 12.96
C GLU A 42 1.25 13.06 12.04
N GLY A 43 1.90 14.15 12.42
CA GLY A 43 3.06 14.71 11.71
C GLY A 43 2.69 15.71 10.60
N PRO A 44 3.68 16.12 9.78
CA PRO A 44 3.52 17.18 8.78
C PRO A 44 2.42 16.94 7.73
N LEU A 45 2.11 15.68 7.43
CA LEU A 45 1.09 15.31 6.44
C LEU A 45 -0.27 14.98 7.07
N LYS A 46 -0.48 15.29 8.36
CA LYS A 46 -1.72 14.98 9.08
C LYS A 46 -2.97 15.39 8.30
N GLY A 47 -3.91 14.47 8.17
CA GLY A 47 -5.17 14.63 7.45
C GLY A 47 -5.10 14.32 5.95
N LYS A 48 -3.90 14.11 5.38
CA LYS A 48 -3.76 13.61 4.01
C LYS A 48 -4.19 12.15 3.91
N GLN A 49 -4.69 11.77 2.73
CA GLN A 49 -5.21 10.45 2.41
C GLN A 49 -4.46 9.92 1.19
N LEU A 50 -3.88 8.73 1.30
CA LEU A 50 -3.30 8.03 0.16
C LEU A 50 -4.41 7.57 -0.78
N VAL A 51 -4.13 7.59 -2.09
CA VAL A 51 -5.06 7.09 -3.10
C VAL A 51 -5.04 5.57 -3.07
N ARG A 52 -6.19 4.96 -2.79
CA ARG A 52 -6.34 3.50 -2.82
C ARG A 52 -6.35 3.02 -4.27
N LEU A 53 -5.54 2.02 -4.57
CA LEU A 53 -5.46 1.40 -5.89
C LEU A 53 -6.33 0.14 -5.94
N PRO A 54 -6.95 -0.16 -7.09
CA PRO A 54 -7.58 -1.45 -7.29
C PRO A 54 -6.51 -2.53 -7.24
N PHE A 55 -6.82 -3.63 -6.57
CA PHE A 55 -5.98 -4.81 -6.52
C PHE A 55 -6.86 -6.04 -6.40
N ASP A 56 -6.35 -7.16 -6.90
CA ASP A 56 -7.04 -8.44 -6.86
C ASP A 56 -6.18 -9.44 -6.08
N GLU A 57 -6.73 -9.98 -5.00
CA GLU A 57 -6.10 -11.07 -4.24
C GLU A 57 -6.49 -12.39 -4.93
N GLY A 58 -5.65 -12.84 -5.86
CA GLY A 58 -5.89 -14.08 -6.60
C GLY A 58 -4.80 -15.12 -6.39
N TYR A 59 -5.17 -16.38 -6.51
CA TYR A 59 -4.21 -17.47 -6.60
C TYR A 59 -3.61 -17.56 -8.01
N TRP A 60 -2.40 -18.12 -8.14
CA TRP A 60 -1.74 -18.29 -9.44
C TRP A 60 -2.57 -19.12 -10.44
N PHE A 61 -3.36 -20.09 -9.96
CA PHE A 61 -4.19 -20.94 -10.83
C PHE A 61 -5.45 -20.22 -11.33
N GLU A 62 -6.00 -19.28 -10.55
CA GLU A 62 -7.10 -18.41 -11.00
C GLU A 62 -6.60 -17.48 -12.11
N TRP A 63 -5.41 -16.89 -11.92
CA TRP A 63 -4.74 -16.12 -12.96
C TRP A 63 -4.55 -16.93 -14.24
N ALA A 64 -4.06 -18.18 -14.14
CA ALA A 64 -3.88 -19.04 -15.31
C ALA A 64 -5.21 -19.36 -16.03
N ALA A 65 -6.32 -19.48 -15.29
CA ALA A 65 -7.65 -19.70 -15.87
C ALA A 65 -8.18 -18.46 -16.62
N PHE A 66 -7.99 -17.26 -16.07
CA PHE A 66 -8.41 -16.01 -16.71
C PHE A 66 -7.44 -15.49 -17.78
N HIS A 67 -6.19 -15.94 -17.75
CA HIS A 67 -5.14 -15.57 -18.71
C HIS A 67 -4.50 -16.82 -19.35
N PRO A 68 -5.19 -17.50 -20.30
CA PRO A 68 -4.77 -18.80 -20.84
C PRO A 68 -3.41 -18.84 -21.54
N GLY A 69 -2.87 -17.67 -21.92
CA GLY A 69 -1.53 -17.55 -22.50
C GLY A 69 -0.38 -17.58 -21.47
N THR A 70 -0.69 -17.59 -20.17
CA THR A 70 0.32 -17.61 -19.10
C THR A 70 0.99 -18.99 -19.06
N LYS A 71 2.33 -19.01 -19.16
CA LYS A 71 3.12 -20.25 -19.01
C LYS A 71 3.36 -20.54 -17.53
N VAL A 72 3.07 -21.77 -17.12
CA VAL A 72 3.33 -22.28 -15.76
C VAL A 72 4.43 -23.33 -15.83
N TYR A 73 5.37 -23.28 -14.90
CA TYR A 73 6.51 -24.19 -14.79
C TYR A 73 6.45 -24.95 -13.46
N SER A 74 6.93 -26.20 -13.44
CA SER A 74 6.94 -27.11 -12.29
C SER A 74 8.34 -27.50 -11.87
#